data_AF-A0A813REI8-F1
#
_entry.id   AF-A0A813REI8-F1
#
_cell.length_a   1.000
_cell.length_b   1.000
_cell.length_c   1.000
_cell.angle_alpha   90.00
_cell.angle_beta   90.00
_cell.angle_gamma   90.00
#
_symmetry.space_group_name_H-M   'P 1'
#
loop_
_entity.id
_entity.type
_entity.pdbx_description
1 polymer ?
#
loop_
_entity_poly.entity_id
_entity_poly.type
_entity_poly.pdbx_seq_one_letter_code
_entity_poly.pdbx_strand_id
1 'polypeptide(L)'
;MKGLPGKDDINNMLPVFPQYMLKKEDWWFQHERGCDQAPPPAGHYLELPAGDSFTVEIAQNRAFTTFGKNSKFNDFYGGPQQLVRGEDRCVIGPNLHTPSQHLAPGTVFAISYQNSIDNVTPENLVVFTVRYHTPWQRLTMYDVPKDLPPCPPGGCTCAWG
;
A
#
# COMPACT_ATOMS: atom_id res chain seq x y z
N MET A 1 -6.19 8.36 -4.91
CA MET A 1 -5.51 7.63 -6.00
C MET A 1 -6.46 7.59 -7.19
N LYS A 2 -6.12 8.30 -8.27
CA LYS A 2 -6.92 8.35 -9.49
C LYS A 2 -7.01 6.92 -10.06
N GLY A 3 -8.23 6.41 -10.24
CA GLY A 3 -8.47 5.11 -10.88
C GLY A 3 -8.63 5.33 -12.38
N LEU A 4 -7.87 4.61 -13.20
CA LEU A 4 -7.73 4.84 -14.65
C LEU A 4 -7.29 6.29 -15.01
N PRO A 5 -6.65 6.53 -16.17
CA PRO A 5 -6.26 7.88 -16.56
C PRO A 5 -7.45 8.85 -16.52
N GLY A 6 -7.41 9.83 -15.62
CA GLY A 6 -8.34 10.96 -15.59
C GLY A 6 -9.51 10.94 -14.60
N LYS A 7 -9.73 9.89 -13.80
CA LYS A 7 -10.87 9.87 -12.83
C LYS A 7 -10.43 9.68 -11.38
N ASP A 8 -10.73 10.67 -10.53
CA ASP A 8 -10.59 10.51 -9.08
C ASP A 8 -11.78 9.70 -8.55
N ASP A 9 -11.57 8.40 -8.32
CA ASP A 9 -12.61 7.51 -7.78
C ASP A 9 -12.40 7.31 -6.28
N ILE A 10 -13.34 7.81 -5.47
CA ILE A 10 -13.31 7.68 -4.01
C ILE A 10 -13.70 6.27 -3.54
N ASN A 11 -14.37 5.48 -4.40
CA ASN A 11 -14.77 4.10 -4.16
C ASN A 11 -13.88 3.13 -4.97
N ASN A 12 -12.58 3.40 -4.99
CA ASN A 12 -11.64 2.65 -5.81
C ASN A 12 -11.19 1.36 -5.11
N MET A 13 -11.44 0.21 -5.75
CA MET A 13 -10.93 -1.10 -5.36
C MET A 13 -9.89 -1.67 -6.36
N LEU A 14 -9.61 -0.97 -7.45
CA LEU A 14 -8.69 -1.46 -8.49
C LEU A 14 -7.31 -1.85 -7.94
N PRO A 15 -6.66 -1.07 -7.04
CA PRO A 15 -5.33 -1.40 -6.56
C PRO A 15 -5.25 -2.59 -5.59
N VAL A 16 -6.40 -3.10 -5.10
CA VAL A 16 -6.42 -4.09 -4.01
C VAL A 16 -6.48 -5.54 -4.49
N PHE A 17 -6.79 -5.76 -5.77
CA PHE A 17 -6.84 -7.11 -6.31
C PHE A 17 -5.43 -7.74 -6.34
N PRO A 18 -5.29 -9.04 -6.05
CA PRO A 18 -3.98 -9.70 -6.10
C PRO A 18 -3.41 -9.69 -7.52
N GLN A 19 -2.09 -9.64 -7.62
CA GLN A 19 -1.36 -9.77 -8.88
C GLN A 19 -0.82 -11.20 -8.98
N TYR A 20 -1.42 -12.04 -9.81
CA TYR A 20 -1.13 -13.47 -9.86
C TYR A 20 -1.12 -14.00 -11.30
N MET A 21 -0.13 -14.83 -11.65
CA MET A 21 0.12 -15.35 -13.00
C MET A 21 0.23 -14.27 -14.09
N LEU A 22 0.82 -13.13 -13.74
CA LEU A 22 1.09 -12.02 -14.65
C LEU A 22 2.56 -12.04 -15.09
N LYS A 23 2.84 -11.52 -16.28
CA LYS A 23 4.23 -11.27 -16.68
C LYS A 23 4.79 -10.08 -15.92
N LYS A 24 6.12 -9.96 -15.86
CA LYS A 24 6.78 -8.84 -15.17
C LYS A 24 6.28 -7.50 -15.69
N GLU A 25 6.19 -7.33 -17.01
CA GLU A 25 5.67 -6.11 -17.61
C GLU A 25 4.24 -5.75 -17.20
N ASP A 26 3.43 -6.72 -16.76
CA ASP A 26 2.03 -6.51 -16.38
C ASP A 26 1.89 -6.19 -14.87
N TRP A 27 2.61 -6.90 -13.99
CA TRP A 27 2.46 -6.72 -12.54
C TRP A 27 3.36 -5.62 -11.96
N TRP A 28 4.45 -5.26 -12.64
CA TRP A 28 5.38 -4.25 -12.14
C TRP A 28 4.64 -2.93 -11.97
N PHE A 29 4.58 -2.42 -10.74
CA PHE A 29 3.78 -1.24 -10.37
C PHE A 29 2.30 -1.28 -10.82
N GLN A 30 1.71 -2.47 -10.93
CA GLN A 30 0.33 -2.67 -11.39
C GLN A 30 0.06 -2.08 -12.78
N HIS A 31 0.99 -2.27 -13.73
CA HIS A 31 0.90 -1.77 -15.11
C HIS A 31 -0.37 -2.24 -15.84
N GLU A 32 -0.80 -3.50 -15.64
CA GLU A 32 -2.05 -4.05 -16.18
C GLU A 32 -3.29 -3.20 -15.82
N ARG A 33 -3.20 -2.43 -14.73
CA ARG A 33 -4.26 -1.54 -14.22
C ARG A 33 -4.01 -0.07 -14.55
N GLY A 34 -2.89 0.25 -15.20
CA GLY A 34 -2.45 1.60 -15.54
C GLY A 34 -2.09 2.46 -14.32
N CYS A 35 -1.69 1.85 -13.19
CA CYS A 35 -1.36 2.60 -11.97
C CYS A 35 -0.04 3.39 -12.11
N ASP A 36 0.93 2.84 -12.83
CA ASP A 36 2.19 3.48 -13.19
C ASP A 36 2.01 4.67 -14.16
N GLN A 37 0.92 4.67 -14.92
CA GLN A 37 0.53 5.75 -15.85
C GLN A 37 -0.30 6.86 -15.18
N ALA A 38 -0.61 6.73 -13.89
CA ALA A 38 -1.46 7.66 -13.14
C ALA A 38 -0.71 8.25 -11.93
N PRO A 39 0.34 9.07 -12.15
CA PRO A 39 1.16 9.58 -11.05
C PRO A 39 0.35 10.43 -10.07
N PRO A 40 0.79 10.50 -8.79
CA PRO A 40 0.18 11.40 -7.82
C PRO A 40 0.33 12.87 -8.28
N PRO A 41 -0.49 13.80 -7.75
CA PRO A 41 -0.29 15.23 -7.98
C PRO A 41 1.13 15.66 -7.61
N ALA A 42 1.70 16.59 -8.37
CA ALA A 42 3.04 17.12 -8.09
C ALA A 42 3.10 17.71 -6.67
N GLY A 43 4.21 17.47 -5.97
CA GLY A 43 4.43 17.95 -4.60
C GLY A 43 3.75 17.10 -3.51
N HIS A 44 3.05 16.01 -3.86
CA HIS A 44 2.46 15.10 -2.89
C HIS A 44 3.38 13.90 -2.69
N TYR A 45 4.02 13.84 -1.52
CA TYR A 45 4.92 12.75 -1.13
C TYR A 45 4.44 12.06 0.15
N LEU A 46 4.85 10.81 0.30
CA LEU A 46 4.86 10.15 1.60
C LEU A 46 6.17 10.53 2.29
N GLU A 47 6.09 11.23 3.41
CA GLU A 47 7.26 11.65 4.17
C GLU A 47 7.83 10.49 5.00
N LEU A 48 9.14 10.29 4.92
CA LEU A 48 9.88 9.25 5.64
C LEU A 48 10.82 9.90 6.66
N PRO A 49 10.38 10.11 7.92
CA PRO A 49 11.22 10.75 8.94
C PRO A 49 12.30 9.78 9.44
N ALA A 50 13.55 9.99 9.05
CA ALA A 50 14.67 9.13 9.42
C ALA A 50 14.80 8.98 10.96
N GLY A 51 14.79 7.74 11.45
CA GLY A 51 14.91 7.42 12.88
C GLY A 51 13.60 7.50 13.65
N ASP A 52 12.49 7.76 12.97
CA ASP A 52 11.13 7.78 13.52
C ASP A 52 10.23 6.83 12.69
N SER A 53 8.92 6.90 12.87
CA SER A 53 7.94 6.07 12.16
C SER A 53 7.00 6.92 11.30
N PHE A 54 6.46 6.32 10.24
CA PHE A 54 5.36 6.88 9.45
C PHE A 54 4.14 5.97 9.51
N THR A 55 2.95 6.55 9.39
CA THR A 55 1.68 5.82 9.39
C THR A 55 1.08 5.77 8.00
N VAL A 56 0.60 4.61 7.58
CA VAL A 56 -0.16 4.43 6.34
C VAL A 56 -1.53 3.82 6.61
N GLU A 57 -2.41 3.93 5.62
CA GLU A 57 -3.74 3.33 5.64
C GLU A 57 -3.82 2.14 4.69
N ILE A 58 -4.09 0.95 5.23
CA ILE A 58 -4.27 -0.28 4.47
C ILE A 58 -5.74 -0.69 4.53
N ALA A 59 -6.39 -0.84 3.39
CA ALA A 59 -7.81 -1.18 3.31
C ALA A 59 -8.18 -1.87 1.99
N GLN A 60 -9.29 -2.61 2.00
CA GLN A 60 -9.86 -3.31 0.83
C GLN A 60 -10.49 -2.36 -0.22
N ASN A 61 -10.68 -1.09 0.11
CA ASN A 61 -11.20 -0.06 -0.80
C ASN A 61 -10.77 1.31 -0.27
N ARG A 62 -10.49 2.25 -1.18
CA ARG A 62 -10.14 3.63 -0.83
C ARG A 62 -11.20 4.33 0.02
N ALA A 63 -12.49 3.99 -0.11
CA ALA A 63 -13.58 4.58 0.66
C ALA A 63 -13.42 4.42 2.19
N PHE A 64 -12.64 3.42 2.62
CA PHE A 64 -12.34 3.16 4.03
C PHE A 64 -11.11 3.93 4.54
N THR A 65 -10.55 4.84 3.74
CA THR A 65 -9.35 5.62 4.08
C THR A 65 -9.64 7.12 4.13
N THR A 66 -8.70 7.92 4.63
CA THR A 66 -8.82 9.38 4.60
C THR A 66 -8.89 9.96 3.18
N PHE A 67 -8.44 9.23 2.16
CA PHE A 67 -8.51 9.63 0.76
C PHE A 67 -9.89 9.38 0.11
N GLY A 68 -10.80 8.68 0.78
CA GLY A 68 -12.14 8.34 0.28
C GLY A 68 -13.25 8.68 1.26
N LYS A 69 -12.97 9.54 2.27
CA LYS A 69 -13.84 9.85 3.41
C LYS A 69 -15.32 9.86 3.05
N ASN A 70 -16.02 8.87 3.57
CA ASN A 70 -17.47 8.79 3.54
C ASN A 70 -17.95 8.38 4.93
N SER A 71 -18.75 9.26 5.55
CA SER A 71 -19.23 9.10 6.92
C SER A 71 -20.04 7.83 7.16
N LYS A 72 -20.54 7.19 6.09
CA LYS A 72 -21.26 5.90 6.16
C LYS A 72 -20.37 4.69 6.41
N PHE A 73 -19.06 4.83 6.26
CA PHE A 73 -18.09 3.74 6.41
C PHE A 73 -17.15 3.92 7.61
N ASN A 74 -17.49 4.82 8.54
CA ASN A 74 -16.77 5.06 9.78
C ASN A 74 -16.77 3.86 10.75
N ASP A 75 -17.47 2.76 10.46
CA ASP A 75 -17.45 1.55 11.29
C ASP A 75 -16.80 0.34 10.57
N PHE A 76 -16.51 0.48 9.27
CA PHE A 76 -15.96 -0.57 8.42
C PHE A 76 -14.47 -0.29 8.16
N TYR A 77 -13.66 -0.43 9.20
CA TYR A 77 -12.22 -0.27 9.06
C TYR A 77 -11.58 -1.59 8.62
N GLY A 78 -10.49 -1.51 7.86
CA GLY A 78 -9.57 -2.63 7.63
C GLY A 78 -8.88 -3.07 8.92
N GLY A 79 -9.65 -3.44 9.95
CA GLY A 79 -9.24 -3.65 11.33
C GLY A 79 -10.12 -4.70 12.03
N PRO A 80 -9.72 -5.21 13.21
CA PRO A 80 -10.35 -6.36 13.85
C PRO A 80 -11.73 -6.10 14.47
N GLN A 81 -12.29 -4.90 14.34
CA GLN A 81 -13.54 -4.51 14.99
C GLN A 81 -14.76 -5.27 14.44
N GLN A 82 -14.71 -5.72 13.18
CA GLN A 82 -15.78 -6.50 12.54
C GLN A 82 -15.18 -7.56 11.60
N LEU A 83 -14.68 -8.66 12.18
CA LEU A 83 -14.12 -9.78 11.41
C LEU A 83 -15.23 -10.77 11.03
N VAL A 84 -15.44 -10.94 9.73
CA VAL A 84 -16.22 -12.05 9.16
C VAL A 84 -15.25 -13.18 8.82
N ARG A 85 -15.59 -14.41 9.21
CA ARG A 85 -14.77 -15.59 8.98
C ARG A 85 -15.44 -16.57 8.03
N GLY A 86 -14.64 -17.14 7.14
CA GLY A 86 -15.04 -18.26 6.28
C GLY A 86 -15.01 -19.59 7.03
N GLU A 87 -15.41 -20.66 6.34
CA GLU A 87 -15.40 -22.03 6.88
C GLU A 87 -13.99 -22.51 7.25
N ASP A 88 -12.96 -22.06 6.52
CA ASP A 88 -11.55 -22.32 6.78
C ASP A 88 -10.98 -21.51 7.98
N ARG A 89 -11.84 -20.72 8.64
CA ARG A 89 -11.53 -19.78 9.72
C ARG A 89 -10.71 -18.57 9.29
N CYS A 90 -10.40 -18.39 8.00
CA CYS A 90 -9.75 -17.19 7.50
C CYS A 90 -10.68 -15.99 7.61
N VAL A 91 -10.11 -14.80 7.83
CA VAL A 91 -10.87 -13.56 7.79
C VAL A 91 -11.18 -13.23 6.31
N ILE A 92 -12.47 -13.26 5.98
CA ILE A 92 -13.01 -12.95 4.64
C ILE A 92 -13.64 -11.56 4.57
N GLY A 93 -13.84 -10.89 5.71
CA GLY A 93 -14.36 -9.53 5.79
C GLY A 93 -13.74 -8.78 6.96
N PRO A 94 -12.88 -7.76 6.73
CA PRO A 94 -12.20 -7.48 5.46
C PRO A 94 -11.38 -8.71 5.00
N ASN A 95 -11.18 -8.89 3.69
CA ASN A 95 -10.40 -10.03 3.21
C ASN A 95 -8.90 -9.81 3.51
N LEU A 96 -8.42 -10.39 4.61
CA LEU A 96 -7.05 -10.24 5.10
C LEU A 96 -6.16 -11.45 4.78
N HIS A 97 -6.73 -12.50 4.17
CA HIS A 97 -6.01 -13.73 3.83
C HIS A 97 -5.24 -14.35 5.02
N THR A 98 -5.79 -14.23 6.23
CA THR A 98 -5.21 -14.82 7.43
C THR A 98 -6.29 -15.22 8.44
N PRO A 99 -6.10 -16.29 9.23
CA PRO A 99 -7.00 -16.61 10.33
C PRO A 99 -6.76 -15.74 11.57
N SER A 100 -5.61 -15.08 11.74
CA SER A 100 -5.36 -14.23 12.91
C SER A 100 -4.19 -13.27 12.69
N GLN A 101 -4.10 -12.21 13.49
CA GLN A 101 -2.99 -11.25 13.41
C GLN A 101 -1.62 -11.93 13.44
N HIS A 102 -1.41 -12.85 14.37
CA HIS A 102 -0.13 -13.54 14.54
C HIS A 102 0.26 -14.38 13.31
N LEU A 103 -0.73 -14.83 12.53
CA LEU A 103 -0.54 -15.61 11.31
C LEU A 103 -0.57 -14.75 10.05
N ALA A 104 -0.68 -13.42 10.16
CA ALA A 104 -0.50 -12.53 9.02
C ALA A 104 1.00 -12.47 8.65
N PRO A 105 1.35 -12.62 7.36
CA PRO A 105 2.72 -12.85 6.91
C PRO A 105 3.65 -11.64 7.11
N GLY A 106 3.09 -10.44 7.26
CA GLY A 106 3.84 -9.20 7.29
C GLY A 106 3.91 -8.55 5.91
N THR A 107 4.25 -7.27 5.91
CA THR A 107 4.33 -6.43 4.71
C THR A 107 5.54 -5.51 4.83
N VAL A 108 5.98 -4.97 3.71
CA VAL A 108 7.23 -4.21 3.60
C VAL A 108 7.01 -2.89 2.86
N PHE A 109 7.93 -1.95 3.09
CA PHE A 109 8.17 -0.88 2.14
C PHE A 109 9.57 -1.00 1.57
N ALA A 110 9.67 -0.86 0.26
CA ALA A 110 10.92 -0.76 -0.47
C ALA A 110 11.06 0.61 -1.12
N ILE A 111 12.30 1.06 -1.30
CA ILE A 111 12.65 2.37 -1.83
C ILE A 111 13.66 2.23 -2.98
N SER A 112 13.47 3.03 -4.01
CA SER A 112 14.42 3.25 -5.10
C SER A 112 14.69 4.75 -5.20
N TYR A 113 15.96 5.13 -5.22
CA TYR A 113 16.42 6.53 -5.31
C TYR A 113 16.30 7.10 -6.74
N GLN A 114 15.28 6.67 -7.47
CA GLN A 114 14.92 7.14 -8.81
C GLN A 114 13.66 7.99 -8.74
N ASN A 115 13.70 9.15 -9.41
CA ASN A 115 12.56 10.07 -9.50
C ASN A 115 11.47 9.56 -10.43
N SER A 116 11.85 8.84 -11.50
CA SER A 116 10.92 8.27 -12.46
C SER A 116 10.71 6.79 -12.18
N ILE A 117 9.45 6.37 -12.16
CA ILE A 117 9.04 4.98 -12.01
C ILE A 117 9.62 4.08 -13.13
N ASP A 118 9.84 4.63 -14.32
CA ASP A 118 10.41 3.91 -15.47
C ASP A 118 11.85 3.45 -15.23
N ASN A 119 12.56 4.13 -14.33
CA ASN A 119 13.94 3.79 -13.96
C ASN A 119 14.00 2.87 -12.74
N VAL A 120 12.86 2.52 -12.14
CA VAL A 120 12.80 1.62 -10.99
C VAL A 120 12.82 0.17 -11.48
N THR A 121 13.81 -0.58 -11.02
CA THR A 121 14.00 -1.98 -11.36
C THR A 121 14.00 -2.83 -10.09
N PRO A 122 13.77 -4.16 -10.17
CA PRO A 122 13.88 -5.03 -9.00
C PRO A 122 15.23 -4.93 -8.28
N GLU A 123 16.30 -4.66 -9.02
CA GLU A 123 17.67 -4.60 -8.49
C GLU A 123 17.95 -3.31 -7.73
N ASN A 124 17.22 -2.23 -8.02
CA ASN A 124 17.39 -0.93 -7.35
C ASN A 124 16.28 -0.59 -6.35
N LEU A 125 15.31 -1.51 -6.14
CA LEU A 125 14.23 -1.38 -5.18
C LEU A 125 14.57 -2.17 -3.90
N VAL A 126 14.98 -1.47 -2.85
CA VAL A 126 15.52 -2.07 -1.63
C VAL A 126 14.52 -1.96 -0.48
N VAL A 127 14.22 -3.08 0.18
CA VAL A 127 13.39 -3.07 1.40
C VAL A 127 14.12 -2.32 2.51
N PHE A 128 13.52 -1.25 3.01
CA PHE A 128 14.09 -0.45 4.11
C PHE A 128 13.35 -0.63 5.44
N THR A 129 12.11 -1.13 5.39
CA THR A 129 11.30 -1.38 6.59
C THR A 129 10.34 -2.54 6.39
N VAL A 130 10.10 -3.26 7.49
CA VAL A 130 9.22 -4.43 7.56
C VAL A 130 8.28 -4.24 8.73
N ARG A 131 7.02 -4.61 8.53
CA ARG A 131 6.07 -4.76 9.63
C ARG A 131 5.57 -6.20 9.65
N TYR A 132 5.81 -6.89 10.74
CA TYR A 132 5.25 -8.23 10.96
C TYR A 132 3.76 -8.15 11.27
N HIS A 133 3.05 -9.25 11.05
CA HIS A 133 1.66 -9.39 11.44
C HIS A 133 0.71 -8.38 10.80
N THR A 134 1.00 -8.05 9.53
CA THR A 134 0.22 -7.19 8.65
C THR A 134 -0.11 -7.92 7.34
N PRO A 135 -1.17 -7.50 6.61
CA PRO A 135 -2.16 -6.49 7.00
C PRO A 135 -3.06 -6.97 8.15
N TRP A 136 -3.42 -6.07 9.07
CA TRP A 136 -4.35 -6.38 10.17
C TRP A 136 -5.12 -5.16 10.68
N GLN A 137 -4.41 -4.05 10.94
CA GLN A 137 -5.00 -2.77 11.31
C GLN A 137 -5.01 -1.83 10.11
N ARG A 138 -6.02 -0.96 10.01
CA ARG A 138 -6.10 0.04 8.94
C ARG A 138 -4.92 0.99 9.04
N LEU A 139 -4.77 1.60 10.21
CA LEU A 139 -3.62 2.44 10.53
C LEU A 139 -2.47 1.54 10.91
N THR A 140 -1.46 1.48 10.04
CA THR A 140 -0.26 0.67 10.26
C THR A 140 0.95 1.58 10.26
N MET A 141 1.77 1.46 11.30
CA MET A 141 3.03 2.19 11.43
C MET A 141 4.21 1.34 10.94
N TYR A 142 5.16 2.01 10.29
CA TYR A 142 6.42 1.44 9.82
C TYR A 142 7.57 2.32 10.31
N ASP A 143 8.66 1.69 10.72
CA ASP A 143 9.82 2.39 11.28
C ASP A 143 10.82 2.71 10.18
N VAL A 144 11.36 3.93 10.17
CA VAL A 144 12.34 4.39 9.19
C VAL A 144 13.74 4.27 9.80
N PRO A 145 14.70 3.62 9.13
CA PRO A 145 16.08 3.58 9.58
C PRO A 145 16.62 5.00 9.80
N LYS A 146 17.33 5.20 10.92
CA LYS A 146 17.96 6.48 11.25
C LYS A 146 18.93 6.97 10.17
N ASP A 147 19.60 6.03 9.52
CA ASP A 147 20.60 6.32 8.50
C ASP A 147 20.04 6.20 7.07
N LEU A 148 18.71 6.27 6.90
CA LEU A 148 18.08 6.28 5.57
C LEU A 148 18.56 7.55 4.81
N PRO A 149 19.27 7.41 3.69
CA PRO A 149 19.82 8.57 3.00
C PRO A 149 18.72 9.45 2.37
N PRO A 150 18.99 10.75 2.18
CA PRO A 150 18.03 11.66 1.57
C PRO A 150 17.77 11.30 0.11
N CYS A 151 16.53 11.50 -0.33
CA CYS A 151 16.18 11.39 -1.74
C CYS A 151 16.87 12.45 -2.61
N PRO A 152 17.13 12.15 -3.89
CA PRO A 152 17.55 13.16 -4.85
C PRO A 152 16.50 14.29 -5.00
N PRO A 153 16.87 15.44 -5.59
CA PRO A 153 15.91 16.49 -5.93
C PRO A 153 14.79 15.93 -6.80
N GLY A 154 13.54 16.08 -6.39
CA GLY A 154 12.37 15.49 -7.06
C GLY A 154 11.78 14.25 -6.36
N GLY A 155 12.43 13.75 -5.30
CA GLY A 155 11.93 12.65 -4.47
C GLY A 155 12.40 11.27 -4.94
N CYS A 156 12.00 10.23 -4.21
CA CYS A 156 12.25 8.83 -4.54
C CYS A 156 10.94 8.11 -4.86
N THR A 157 11.04 6.92 -5.42
CA THR A 157 9.91 6.01 -5.58
C THR A 157 9.92 4.95 -4.49
N CYS A 158 8.76 4.74 -3.83
CA CYS A 158 8.56 3.65 -2.89
C CYS A 158 7.53 2.64 -3.41
N ALA A 159 7.62 1.41 -2.95
CA ALA A 159 6.64 0.34 -3.20
C ALA A 159 6.26 -0.36 -1.90
N TRP A 160 4.99 -0.76 -1.79
CA TRP A 160 4.46 -1.55 -0.69
C TRP A 160 4.06 -2.94 -1.20
N GLY A 161 4.33 -3.98 -0.40
CA GLY A 161 4.00 -5.37 -0.73
C GLY A 161 4.01 -6.30 0.47
#